data_AF-A0AA37WCQ1-F1
#
_entry.id   AF-A0AA37WCQ1-F1
#
_cell.length_a   1.000
_cell.length_b   1.000
_cell.length_c   1.000
_cell.angle_alpha   90.00
_cell.angle_beta   90.00
_cell.angle_gamma   90.00
#
_symmetry.space_group_name_H-M   'P 1'
#
loop_
_entity.id
_entity.type
_entity.pdbx_description
1 polymer ?
#
loop_
_entity_poly.entity_id
_entity_poly.type
_entity_poly.pdbx_seq_one_letter_code
_entity_poly.pdbx_strand_id
1 'polypeptide(L)'
;MKNILTLLMMIFAFSLGTAQQASENEGSLDGGTIESQFDYLISKSNNYQQYKVVRKDFISKFFQNISDSLASNNEEITKLNNTIYEQQISVDSMKSQMMTLNADLTQVNKEKNSFSLFGLLLNKVTYNTLMWSLILGLLGALLFFIYRFKRSHVVTAKAKENLSKTKEEFDAFRKKTLEKEQVLMRKLQDELNKNEMNMG
;
A
#
# COMPACT_ATOMS: atom_id res chain seq x y z
N MET A 1 -22.06 -26.77 -27.91
CA MET A 1 -22.23 -28.25 -27.92
C MET A 1 -21.30 -28.95 -28.92
N LYS A 2 -21.10 -28.42 -30.14
CA LYS A 2 -20.22 -29.04 -31.16
C LYS A 2 -18.74 -29.19 -30.72
N ASN A 3 -18.23 -28.23 -29.93
CA ASN A 3 -16.85 -28.24 -29.43
C ASN A 3 -16.63 -29.19 -28.23
N ILE A 4 -17.70 -29.62 -27.56
CA ILE A 4 -17.63 -30.59 -26.44
C ILE A 4 -17.54 -32.02 -26.99
N LEU A 5 -18.24 -32.30 -28.10
CA LEU A 5 -18.20 -33.60 -28.78
C LEU A 5 -16.80 -33.90 -29.34
N THR A 6 -16.12 -32.89 -29.90
CA THR A 6 -14.75 -33.03 -30.42
C THR A 6 -13.73 -33.28 -29.31
N LEU A 7 -13.91 -32.68 -28.14
CA LEU A 7 -13.03 -32.91 -26.99
C LEU A 7 -13.18 -34.35 -26.45
N LEU A 8 -14.42 -34.85 -26.38
CA LEU A 8 -14.69 -36.21 -25.91
C LEU A 8 -14.12 -37.29 -26.85
N MET A 9 -14.16 -37.04 -28.16
CA MET A 9 -13.61 -37.95 -29.18
C MET A 9 -12.06 -38.01 -29.13
N MET A 10 -11.41 -36.92 -28.74
CA MET A 10 -9.95 -36.85 -28.60
C MET A 10 -9.45 -37.59 -27.35
N ILE A 11 -10.24 -37.58 -26.27
CA ILE A 11 -9.95 -38.34 -25.04
C ILE A 11 -10.10 -39.85 -25.28
N PHE A 12 -11.11 -40.27 -26.06
CA PHE A 12 -11.34 -41.67 -26.38
C PHE A 12 -10.24 -42.27 -27.28
N ALA A 13 -9.69 -41.48 -28.21
CA ALA A 13 -8.56 -41.90 -29.04
C ALA A 13 -7.27 -42.11 -28.22
N PHE A 14 -7.09 -41.38 -27.12
CA PHE A 14 -5.93 -41.52 -26.24
C PHE A 14 -5.98 -42.83 -25.42
N SER A 15 -7.18 -43.31 -25.06
CA SER A 15 -7.33 -44.57 -24.31
C SER A 15 -7.07 -45.85 -25.10
N LEU A 16 -7.03 -45.79 -26.44
CA LEU A 16 -6.73 -46.94 -27.30
C LEU A 16 -5.22 -47.14 -27.54
N GLY A 17 -4.38 -46.18 -27.15
CA GLY A 17 -2.93 -46.20 -27.39
C GLY A 17 -2.07 -46.92 -26.34
N THR A 18 -2.65 -47.37 -25.22
CA THR A 18 -1.87 -47.95 -24.09
C THR A 18 -1.95 -49.47 -23.98
N ALA A 19 -2.22 -50.19 -25.08
CA ALA A 19 -2.06 -51.64 -25.11
C ALA A 19 -0.58 -52.00 -25.29
N GLN A 20 0.21 -51.81 -24.24
CA GLN A 20 1.60 -52.27 -24.21
C GLN A 20 1.61 -53.78 -24.00
N GLN A 21 2.04 -54.50 -25.03
CA GLN A 21 2.23 -55.93 -25.05
C GLN A 21 3.27 -56.30 -23.98
N ALA A 22 2.83 -56.95 -22.91
CA ALA A 22 3.72 -57.57 -21.94
C ALA A 22 4.37 -58.78 -22.61
N SER A 23 5.59 -58.61 -23.12
CA SER A 23 6.43 -59.74 -23.52
C SER A 23 6.71 -60.57 -22.27
N GLU A 24 6.29 -61.84 -22.29
CA GLU A 24 6.81 -62.85 -21.36
C GLU A 24 8.32 -62.88 -21.50
N ASN A 25 9.03 -62.30 -20.53
CA ASN A 25 10.47 -62.46 -20.41
C ASN A 25 10.72 -63.92 -20.05
N GLU A 26 11.11 -64.73 -21.03
CA GLU A 26 11.92 -65.91 -20.73
C GLU A 26 13.10 -65.42 -19.89
N GLY A 27 13.15 -65.80 -18.62
CA GLY A 27 14.22 -65.39 -17.71
C GLY A 27 15.57 -65.62 -18.37
N SER A 28 16.46 -64.63 -18.27
CA SER A 28 17.79 -64.67 -18.88
C SER A 28 18.79 -64.09 -17.89
N LEU A 29 20.05 -64.49 -17.97
CA LEU A 29 21.14 -63.83 -17.24
C LEU A 29 21.56 -62.50 -17.88
N ASP A 30 21.06 -62.20 -19.07
CA ASP A 30 21.41 -61.01 -19.85
C ASP A 30 20.31 -59.93 -19.80
N GLY A 31 19.21 -60.17 -19.07
CA GLY A 31 18.11 -59.22 -18.99
C GLY A 31 17.10 -59.52 -17.89
N GLY A 32 16.29 -58.52 -17.55
CA GLY A 32 15.29 -58.60 -16.47
C GLY A 32 15.80 -58.13 -15.11
N THR A 33 14.93 -58.21 -14.10
CA THR A 33 15.26 -57.86 -12.71
C THR A 33 16.28 -58.85 -12.12
N ILE A 34 17.04 -58.41 -11.11
CA ILE A 34 17.94 -59.29 -10.34
C ILE A 34 17.20 -60.55 -9.85
N GLU A 35 15.94 -60.41 -9.44
CA GLU A 35 15.08 -61.52 -9.02
C GLU A 35 14.83 -62.51 -10.17
N SER A 36 14.45 -62.02 -11.36
CA SER A 36 14.25 -62.89 -12.52
C SER A 36 15.54 -63.60 -12.98
N GLN A 37 16.69 -62.94 -12.84
CA GLN A 37 18.00 -63.52 -13.14
C GLN A 37 18.39 -64.59 -12.12
N PHE A 38 18.04 -64.39 -10.85
CA PHE A 38 18.24 -65.36 -9.78
C PHE A 38 17.38 -66.61 -10.01
N ASP A 39 16.09 -66.44 -10.29
CA ASP A 39 15.17 -67.55 -10.59
C ASP A 39 15.61 -68.33 -11.83
N TYR A 40 16.11 -67.64 -12.85
CA TYR A 40 16.70 -68.28 -14.02
C TYR A 40 17.96 -69.10 -13.68
N LEU A 41 18.84 -68.58 -12.81
CA LEU A 41 20.04 -69.27 -12.35
C LEU A 41 19.70 -70.55 -11.55
N ILE A 42 18.67 -70.49 -10.71
CA ILE A 42 18.17 -71.65 -9.95
C ILE A 42 17.45 -72.67 -10.85
N SER A 43 16.67 -72.22 -11.83
CA SER A 43 15.94 -73.12 -12.74
C SER A 43 16.89 -73.87 -13.69
N LYS A 44 17.95 -73.21 -14.19
CA LYS A 44 18.94 -73.82 -15.10
C LYS A 44 20.03 -74.65 -14.42
N SER A 45 20.12 -74.65 -13.10
CA SER A 45 21.11 -75.42 -12.36
C SER A 45 20.68 -76.87 -12.12
N ASN A 46 21.64 -77.79 -12.17
CA ASN A 46 21.39 -79.21 -11.97
C ASN A 46 21.19 -79.54 -10.48
N ASN A 47 20.45 -80.59 -10.18
CA ASN A 47 20.31 -81.09 -8.81
C ASN A 47 21.35 -82.19 -8.55
N TYR A 48 22.00 -82.14 -7.39
CA TYR A 48 22.82 -83.24 -6.86
C TYR A 48 22.44 -83.48 -5.41
N GLN A 49 21.79 -84.62 -5.15
CA GLN A 49 21.19 -84.93 -3.85
C GLN A 49 20.23 -83.81 -3.39
N GLN A 50 20.51 -83.17 -2.26
CA GLN A 50 19.74 -82.04 -1.72
C GLN A 50 20.30 -80.67 -2.13
N TYR A 51 21.30 -80.63 -3.02
CA TYR A 51 22.01 -79.41 -3.41
C TYR A 51 21.74 -79.04 -4.87
N LYS A 52 21.82 -77.73 -5.17
CA LYS A 52 21.82 -77.19 -6.54
C LYS A 52 23.25 -76.95 -7.01
N VAL A 53 23.62 -77.57 -8.13
CA VAL A 53 24.89 -77.40 -8.82
C VAL A 53 24.73 -76.32 -9.88
N VAL A 54 25.19 -75.12 -9.54
CA VAL A 54 25.20 -73.97 -10.43
C VAL A 54 26.56 -73.86 -11.11
N ARG A 55 26.56 -73.49 -12.38
CA ARG A 55 27.81 -73.26 -13.11
C ARG A 55 28.48 -71.95 -12.65
N LYS A 56 29.81 -71.98 -12.58
CA LYS A 56 30.61 -70.84 -12.07
C LYS A 56 30.50 -69.60 -12.96
N ASP A 57 30.43 -69.77 -14.27
CA ASP A 57 30.21 -68.69 -15.26
C ASP A 57 28.91 -67.93 -14.97
N PHE A 58 27.83 -68.64 -14.65
CA PHE A 58 26.52 -68.06 -14.36
C PHE A 58 26.51 -67.27 -13.05
N ILE A 59 27.14 -67.82 -12.01
CA ILE A 59 27.32 -67.11 -10.73
C ILE A 59 28.13 -65.84 -10.92
N SER A 60 29.25 -65.92 -11.64
CA SER A 60 30.11 -64.76 -11.91
C SER A 60 29.36 -63.65 -12.65
N LYS A 61 28.56 -64.02 -13.66
CA LYS A 61 27.76 -63.07 -14.45
C LYS A 61 26.64 -62.44 -13.63
N PHE A 62 25.96 -63.22 -12.80
CA PHE A 62 24.95 -62.71 -11.87
C PHE A 62 25.52 -61.70 -10.87
N PHE A 63 26.68 -62.00 -10.27
CA PHE A 63 27.36 -61.05 -9.38
C PHE A 63 27.80 -59.78 -10.09
N GLN A 64 28.25 -59.88 -11.35
CA GLN A 64 28.59 -58.72 -12.17
C GLN A 64 27.36 -57.84 -12.39
N ASN A 65 26.22 -58.43 -12.79
CA ASN A 65 24.97 -57.69 -12.98
C ASN A 65 24.46 -57.02 -11.68
N ILE A 66 24.60 -57.70 -10.53
CA ILE A 66 24.29 -57.08 -9.21
C ILE A 66 25.20 -55.87 -8.97
N SER A 67 26.51 -56.03 -9.18
CA SER A 67 27.48 -54.96 -8.96
C SER A 67 27.22 -53.77 -9.89
N ASP A 68 26.90 -54.03 -11.16
CA ASP A 68 26.60 -53.00 -12.16
C ASP A 68 25.31 -52.25 -11.80
N SER A 69 24.27 -52.96 -11.36
CA SER A 69 23.02 -52.35 -10.90
C SER A 69 23.22 -51.51 -9.64
N LEU A 70 24.03 -51.98 -8.69
CA LEU A 70 24.37 -51.22 -7.48
C LEU A 70 25.20 -49.97 -7.81
N ALA A 71 26.17 -50.10 -8.73
CA ALA A 71 26.97 -48.97 -9.19
C ALA A 71 26.10 -47.91 -9.90
N SER A 72 25.19 -48.35 -10.78
CA SER A 72 24.24 -47.47 -11.46
C SER A 72 23.32 -46.75 -10.48
N ASN A 73 22.76 -47.46 -9.49
CA ASN A 73 21.93 -46.85 -8.46
C ASN A 73 22.71 -45.84 -7.61
N ASN A 74 23.96 -46.14 -7.25
CA ASN A 74 24.82 -45.21 -6.51
C ASN A 74 25.14 -43.95 -7.34
N GLU A 75 25.36 -44.09 -8.65
CA GLU A 75 25.55 -42.95 -9.55
C GLU A 75 24.29 -42.08 -9.62
N GLU A 76 23.11 -42.70 -9.71
CA GLU A 76 21.83 -41.99 -9.71
C GLU A 76 21.57 -41.26 -8.38
N ILE A 77 21.83 -41.92 -7.25
CA ILE A 77 21.78 -41.29 -5.92
C ILE A 77 22.72 -40.08 -5.84
N THR A 78 23.92 -40.19 -6.41
CA THR A 78 24.89 -39.09 -6.43
C THR A 78 24.37 -37.93 -7.29
N LYS A 79 23.80 -38.20 -8.47
CA LYS A 79 23.17 -37.18 -9.34
C LYS A 79 21.98 -36.50 -8.67
N LEU A 80 21.13 -37.26 -7.99
CA LEU A 80 19.99 -36.74 -7.24
C LEU A 80 20.45 -35.84 -6.08
N ASN A 81 21.44 -36.26 -5.30
CA ASN A 81 22.00 -35.44 -4.22
C ASN A 81 22.60 -34.13 -4.73
N ASN A 82 23.33 -34.17 -5.86
CA ASN A 82 23.85 -32.94 -6.49
C ASN A 82 22.71 -32.02 -6.95
N THR A 83 21.67 -32.57 -7.55
CA THR A 83 20.48 -31.80 -7.98
C THR A 83 19.76 -31.17 -6.79
N ILE A 84 19.60 -31.91 -5.68
CA ILE A 84 19.01 -31.40 -4.43
C ILE A 84 19.84 -30.24 -3.88
N TYR A 85 21.16 -30.37 -3.90
CA TYR A 85 22.07 -29.32 -3.45
C TYR A 85 21.96 -28.05 -4.31
N GLU A 86 21.92 -28.19 -5.64
CA GLU A 86 21.71 -27.07 -6.57
C GLU A 86 20.34 -26.39 -6.38
N GLN A 87 19.29 -27.17 -6.16
CA GLN A 87 17.96 -26.66 -5.85
C GLN A 87 17.94 -25.91 -4.52
N GLN A 88 18.62 -26.43 -3.49
CA GLN A 88 18.72 -25.77 -2.18
C GLN A 88 19.42 -24.41 -2.30
N ILE A 89 20.53 -24.34 -3.05
CA ILE A 89 21.22 -23.06 -3.35
C ILE A 89 20.26 -22.08 -4.03
N SER A 90 19.47 -22.55 -4.99
CA SER A 90 18.51 -21.71 -5.72
C SER A 90 17.39 -21.20 -4.81
N VAL A 91 16.87 -22.06 -3.91
CA VAL A 91 15.86 -21.69 -2.91
C VAL A 91 16.42 -20.65 -1.94
N ASP A 92 17.65 -20.84 -1.45
CA ASP A 92 18.27 -19.90 -0.51
C ASP A 92 18.55 -18.54 -1.20
N SER A 93 18.97 -18.56 -2.47
CA SER A 93 19.11 -17.36 -3.30
C SER A 93 17.77 -16.64 -3.50
N MET A 94 16.71 -17.36 -3.88
CA MET A 94 15.37 -16.79 -4.05
C MET A 94 14.83 -16.20 -2.74
N LYS A 95 15.06 -16.89 -1.62
CA LYS A 95 14.67 -16.41 -0.29
C LYS A 95 15.42 -15.14 0.09
N SER A 96 16.72 -15.08 -0.19
CA SER A 96 17.54 -13.87 0.00
C SER A 96 17.02 -12.71 -0.85
N GLN A 97 16.77 -12.93 -2.14
CA GLN A 97 16.18 -11.91 -3.03
C GLN A 97 14.81 -11.43 -2.53
N MET A 98 13.97 -12.33 -2.03
CA MET A 98 12.67 -11.98 -1.46
C MET A 98 12.80 -11.12 -0.19
N MET A 99 13.78 -11.42 0.67
CA MET A 99 14.07 -10.58 1.85
C MET A 99 14.53 -9.19 1.44
N THR A 100 15.46 -9.10 0.49
CA THR A 100 15.95 -7.81 -0.04
C THR A 100 14.84 -7.01 -0.69
N LEU A 101 14.01 -7.63 -1.54
CA LEU A 101 12.90 -6.95 -2.20
C LEU A 101 11.83 -6.46 -1.21
N ASN A 102 11.55 -7.22 -0.15
CA ASN A 102 10.67 -6.75 0.92
C ASN A 102 11.30 -5.59 1.69
N ALA A 103 12.60 -5.64 1.99
CA ALA A 103 13.30 -4.54 2.62
C ALA A 103 13.24 -3.27 1.74
N ASP A 104 13.52 -3.40 0.44
CA ASP A 104 13.43 -2.31 -0.53
C ASP A 104 12.00 -1.79 -0.65
N LEU A 105 10.97 -2.65 -0.70
CA LEU A 105 9.58 -2.21 -0.70
C LEU A 105 9.23 -1.42 0.57
N THR A 106 9.70 -1.86 1.74
CA THR A 106 9.47 -1.11 2.98
C THR A 106 10.22 0.22 3.00
N GLN A 107 11.43 0.27 2.44
CA GLN A 107 12.23 1.48 2.31
C GLN A 107 11.61 2.45 1.30
N VAL A 108 11.30 2.01 0.10
CA VAL A 108 10.61 2.79 -0.94
C VAL A 108 9.25 3.26 -0.45
N ASN A 109 8.51 2.44 0.30
CA ASN A 109 7.24 2.89 0.88
C ASN A 109 7.45 3.96 1.96
N LYS A 110 8.54 3.90 2.75
CA LYS A 110 8.91 4.97 3.68
C LYS A 110 9.32 6.24 2.93
N GLU A 111 10.20 6.13 1.93
CA GLU A 111 10.72 7.24 1.13
C GLU A 111 9.62 7.90 0.29
N LYS A 112 8.77 7.12 -0.40
CA LYS A 112 7.66 7.63 -1.22
C LYS A 112 6.57 8.29 -0.37
N ASN A 113 6.36 7.80 0.85
CA ASN A 113 5.43 8.45 1.78
C ASN A 113 6.06 9.65 2.48
N SER A 114 7.37 9.87 2.40
CA SER A 114 8.04 11.03 2.95
C SER A 114 8.36 12.09 1.90
N PHE A 115 7.87 13.30 2.09
CA PHE A 115 8.34 14.48 1.37
C PHE A 115 9.33 15.25 2.25
N SER A 116 10.50 15.60 1.72
CA SER A 116 11.43 16.50 2.41
C SER A 116 10.92 17.93 2.28
N LEU A 117 10.56 18.55 3.40
CA LEU A 117 10.22 19.97 3.48
C LEU A 117 11.11 20.59 4.57
N PHE A 118 11.94 21.58 4.21
CA PHE A 118 12.94 22.19 5.10
C PHE A 118 13.91 21.20 5.77
N GLY A 119 14.25 20.09 5.09
CA GLY A 119 15.19 19.08 5.61
C GLY A 119 14.57 18.07 6.58
N LEU A 120 13.26 18.17 6.87
CA LEU A 120 12.51 17.18 7.64
C LEU A 120 11.69 16.29 6.71
N LEU A 121 11.75 14.97 6.91
CA LEU A 121 10.93 13.99 6.21
C LEU A 121 9.50 14.00 6.79
N LEU A 122 8.54 14.52 6.04
CA LEU A 122 7.13 14.60 6.44
C LEU A 122 6.28 13.60 5.66
N ASN A 123 5.37 12.89 6.33
CA ASN A 123 4.44 11.98 5.65
C ASN A 123 3.52 12.77 4.68
N LYS A 124 3.18 12.20 3.51
CA LYS A 124 2.21 12.74 2.54
C LYS A 124 0.87 13.14 3.19
N VAL A 125 0.41 12.39 4.19
CA VAL A 125 -0.80 12.75 4.96
C VAL A 125 -0.58 14.03 5.76
N THR A 126 0.54 14.12 6.49
CA THR A 126 0.90 15.30 7.28
C THR A 126 1.04 16.55 6.41
N TYR A 127 1.66 16.42 5.24
CA TYR A 127 1.76 17.52 4.27
C TYR A 127 0.39 17.98 3.80
N ASN A 128 -0.48 17.06 3.36
CA ASN A 128 -1.80 17.43 2.87
C ASN A 128 -2.63 18.10 3.98
N THR A 129 -2.61 17.56 5.20
CA THR A 129 -3.29 18.15 6.36
C THR A 129 -2.74 19.54 6.69
N LEU A 130 -1.43 19.73 6.69
CA LEU A 130 -0.82 21.05 6.93
C LEU A 130 -1.19 22.06 5.84
N MET A 131 -1.19 21.66 4.56
CA MET A 131 -1.57 22.53 3.44
C MET A 131 -3.03 22.97 3.54
N TRP A 132 -3.96 22.04 3.73
CA TRP A 132 -5.37 22.38 3.90
C TRP A 132 -5.63 23.20 5.17
N SER A 133 -4.93 22.91 6.26
CA SER A 133 -4.97 23.72 7.49
C SER A 133 -4.52 25.15 7.24
N LEU A 134 -3.41 25.35 6.51
CA LEU A 134 -2.91 26.69 6.15
C LEU A 134 -3.92 27.44 5.29
N ILE A 135 -4.47 26.78 4.27
CA ILE A 135 -5.49 27.35 3.38
C ILE A 135 -6.75 27.76 4.16
N LEU A 136 -7.28 26.86 5.00
CA LEU A 136 -8.45 27.13 5.84
C LEU A 136 -8.16 28.22 6.88
N GLY A 137 -6.97 28.23 7.47
CA GLY A 137 -6.54 29.26 8.41
C GLY A 137 -6.49 30.64 7.77
N LEU A 138 -5.90 30.76 6.57
CA LEU A 138 -5.88 32.02 5.81
C LEU A 138 -7.28 32.47 5.40
N LEU A 139 -8.11 31.53 4.94
CA LEU A 139 -9.48 31.83 4.52
C LEU A 139 -10.32 32.29 5.73
N GLY A 140 -10.18 31.62 6.87
CA GLY A 140 -10.82 32.03 8.12
C GLY A 140 -10.36 33.40 8.61
N ALA A 141 -9.05 33.68 8.55
CA ALA A 141 -8.50 34.99 8.89
C ALA A 141 -9.05 36.08 7.95
N LEU A 142 -9.12 35.83 6.64
CA LEU A 142 -9.68 36.76 5.67
C LEU A 142 -11.15 37.08 5.97
N LEU A 143 -11.97 36.06 6.20
CA LEU A 143 -13.38 36.23 6.57
C LEU A 143 -13.53 37.02 7.88
N PHE A 144 -12.69 36.72 8.87
CA PHE A 144 -12.65 37.45 10.14
C PHE A 144 -12.31 38.94 9.92
N PHE A 145 -11.31 39.23 9.09
CA PHE A 145 -10.94 40.61 8.74
C PHE A 145 -12.08 41.34 8.04
N ILE A 146 -12.73 40.72 7.05
CA ILE A 146 -13.87 41.33 6.34
C ILE A 146 -15.02 41.62 7.31
N TYR A 147 -15.35 40.68 8.19
CA TYR A 147 -16.40 40.85 9.20
C TYR A 147 -16.07 42.01 10.15
N ARG A 148 -14.85 42.04 10.70
CA ARG A 148 -14.39 43.10 11.59
C ARG A 148 -14.36 44.46 10.88
N PHE A 149 -13.92 44.51 9.62
CA PHE A 149 -13.86 45.72 8.83
C PHE A 149 -15.25 46.30 8.56
N LYS A 150 -16.22 45.46 8.16
CA LYS A 150 -17.62 45.88 7.98
C LYS A 150 -18.22 46.43 9.28
N ARG A 151 -18.01 45.73 10.40
CA ARG A 151 -18.49 46.19 11.72
C ARG A 151 -17.86 47.54 12.10
N SER A 152 -16.56 47.69 11.90
CA SER A 152 -15.84 48.94 12.17
C SER A 152 -16.38 50.10 11.33
N HIS A 153 -16.59 49.88 10.03
CA HIS A 153 -17.13 50.90 9.13
C HIS A 153 -18.53 51.36 9.55
N VAL A 154 -19.42 50.43 9.94
CA VAL A 154 -20.77 50.78 10.43
C VAL A 154 -20.71 51.60 11.72
N VAL A 155 -19.81 51.26 12.64
CA VAL A 155 -19.63 52.01 13.91
C VAL A 155 -19.13 53.42 13.63
N THR A 156 -18.12 53.58 12.77
CA THR A 156 -17.57 54.88 12.40
C THR A 156 -18.59 55.75 11.67
N ALA A 157 -19.38 55.17 10.77
CA ALA A 157 -20.46 55.89 10.08
C ALA A 157 -21.51 56.42 11.07
N LYS A 158 -21.95 55.57 12.02
CA LYS A 158 -22.88 55.98 13.08
C LYS A 158 -22.29 57.06 14.00
N ALA A 159 -21.01 56.94 14.36
CA ALA A 159 -20.34 57.94 15.20
C ALA A 159 -20.28 59.31 14.50
N LYS A 160 -19.99 59.33 13.18
CA LYS A 160 -19.98 60.55 12.37
C LYS A 160 -21.38 61.15 12.24
N GLU A 161 -22.41 60.32 12.05
CA GLU A 161 -23.81 60.76 12.01
C GLU A 161 -24.23 61.39 13.35
N ASN A 162 -23.95 60.71 14.47
CA ASN A 162 -24.25 61.22 15.81
C ASN A 162 -23.52 62.54 16.08
N LEU A 163 -22.25 62.65 15.68
CA LEU A 163 -21.49 63.89 15.80
C LEU A 163 -22.13 65.03 14.99
N SER A 164 -22.65 64.76 13.78
CA SER A 164 -23.37 65.77 12.98
C SER A 164 -24.63 66.23 13.70
N LYS A 165 -25.45 65.29 14.18
CA LYS A 165 -26.69 65.59 14.92
C LYS A 165 -26.41 66.42 16.18
N THR A 166 -25.43 66.01 16.99
CA THR A 166 -25.07 66.77 18.20
C THR A 166 -24.54 68.16 17.89
N LYS A 167 -23.77 68.34 16.79
CA LYS A 167 -23.33 69.67 16.36
C LYS A 167 -24.49 70.55 15.93
N GLU A 168 -25.41 70.02 15.14
CA GLU A 168 -26.62 70.74 14.71
C GLU A 168 -27.49 71.13 15.92
N GLU A 169 -27.69 70.22 16.87
CA GLU A 169 -28.40 70.49 18.12
C GLU A 169 -27.69 71.54 18.97
N PHE A 170 -26.35 71.49 19.07
CA PHE A 170 -25.56 72.47 19.80
C PHE A 170 -25.61 73.85 19.16
N ASP A 171 -25.50 73.94 17.83
CA ASP A 171 -25.60 75.21 17.11
C ASP A 171 -27.01 75.80 17.22
N ALA A 172 -28.05 74.96 17.15
CA ALA A 172 -29.43 75.37 17.39
C ALA A 172 -29.64 75.88 18.82
N PHE A 173 -29.08 75.17 19.82
CA PHE A 173 -29.10 75.59 21.21
C PHE A 173 -28.37 76.93 21.41
N ARG A 174 -27.19 77.08 20.81
CA ARG A 174 -26.39 78.32 20.88
C ARG A 174 -27.15 79.50 20.28
N LYS A 175 -27.77 79.33 19.11
CA LYS A 175 -28.61 80.38 18.49
C LYS A 175 -29.77 80.76 19.40
N LYS A 176 -30.49 79.77 19.95
CA LYS A 176 -31.62 80.00 20.86
C LYS A 176 -31.20 80.71 22.15
N THR A 177 -30.04 80.37 22.71
CA THR A 177 -29.52 81.03 23.92
C THR A 177 -29.09 82.46 23.63
N LEU A 178 -28.41 82.72 22.51
CA LEU A 178 -28.08 84.08 22.08
C LEU A 178 -29.33 84.94 21.86
N GLU A 179 -30.35 84.39 21.20
CA GLU A 179 -31.63 85.10 21.02
C GLU A 179 -32.29 85.42 22.37
N LYS A 180 -32.28 84.47 23.32
CA LYS A 180 -32.79 84.70 24.69
C LYS A 180 -32.01 85.78 25.43
N GLU A 181 -30.68 85.75 25.35
CA GLU A 181 -29.82 86.77 25.97
C GLU A 181 -30.05 88.15 25.36
N GLN A 182 -30.14 88.24 24.02
CA GLN A 182 -30.44 89.50 23.33
C GLN A 182 -31.81 90.05 23.73
N VAL A 183 -32.84 89.20 23.82
CA VAL A 183 -34.17 89.61 24.29
C VAL A 183 -34.15 90.04 25.75
N LEU A 184 -33.41 89.33 26.61
CA LEU A 184 -33.27 89.68 28.03
C LEU A 184 -32.56 91.03 28.21
N MET A 185 -31.48 91.28 27.47
CA MET A 185 -30.76 92.55 27.50
C MET A 185 -31.63 93.71 27.01
N ARG A 186 -32.41 93.51 25.93
CA ARG A 186 -33.39 94.51 25.47
C ARG A 186 -34.40 94.84 26.56
N LYS A 187 -35.00 93.82 27.20
CA LYS A 187 -35.93 94.01 28.31
C LYS A 187 -35.28 94.73 29.51
N LEU A 188 -34.04 94.39 29.85
CA LEU A 188 -33.31 95.05 30.94
C LEU A 188 -33.06 96.54 30.64
N GLN A 189 -32.66 96.85 29.41
CA GLN A 189 -32.49 98.23 28.96
C GLN A 189 -33.81 99.01 29.00
N ASP A 190 -34.91 98.40 28.56
CA ASP A 190 -36.25 98.99 28.61
C ASP A 190 -36.69 99.28 30.06
N GLU A 191 -36.41 98.37 31.00
CA GLU A 191 -36.67 98.58 32.43
C GLU A 191 -35.78 99.67 33.05
N LEU A 192 -34.48 99.74 32.69
CA LEU A 192 -33.59 100.82 33.16
C LEU A 192 -34.05 102.19 32.65
N ASN A 193 -34.33 102.32 31.35
CA ASN A 193 -34.81 103.57 30.75
C ASN A 193 -36.15 104.02 31.37
N LYS A 194 -37.02 103.06 31.70
CA LYS A 194 -38.27 103.34 32.41
C LYS A 194 -38.04 103.81 33.84
N ASN A 195 -37.03 103.28 34.53
CA ASN A 195 -36.69 103.69 35.89
C ASN A 195 -36.02 105.07 35.95
N GLU A 196 -35.18 105.42 34.95
CA GLU A 196 -34.60 106.76 34.81
C GLU A 196 -35.67 107.82 34.52
N MET A 197 -36.66 107.52 33.67
CA MET A 197 -37.82 108.40 33.45
C MET A 197 -38.68 108.63 34.72
N ASN A 198 -38.62 107.72 35.70
CA ASN A 198 -39.36 107.84 36.96
C ASN A 198 -38.55 108.51 38.09
N MET A 199 -37.25 108.76 37.91
CA MET A 199 -36.37 109.39 38.93
C MET A 199 -35.86 110.80 38.54
N GLY A 200 -36.33 111.37 37.43
CA GLY A 200 -36.11 112.79 37.05
C GLY A 200 -37.37 113.61 37.23
#